data_AF-A0A2V8RHK8-F1
#
_entry.id   AF-A0A2V8RHK8-F1
#
_cell.length_a   1.000
_cell.length_b   1.000
_cell.length_c   1.000
_cell.angle_alpha   90.00
_cell.angle_beta   90.00
_cell.angle_gamma   90.00
#
_symmetry.space_group_name_H-M   'P 1'
#
loop_
_entity.id
_entity.type
_entity.pdbx_description
1 polymer ?
#
loop_
_entity_poly.entity_id
_entity_poly.type
_entity_poly.pdbx_seq_one_letter_code
_entity_poly.pdbx_strand_id
1 'polypeptide(L)'
;MSTYANTPADGRPTGRVVQVIGPVLDVEFGEGYLPQIYTALRVTSEGFDVPTPVDLIAEVEQHLGEGRVRTVSMQPTEGVVRGMTAHDTGGPITMPVGETTLGRILNVIGEPVDNLGP
;
A
#
# COMPACT_ATOMS: atom_id res chain seq x y z
N MET A 1 22.73 -9.35 16.13
CA MET A 1 22.66 -7.92 16.53
C MET A 1 22.61 -7.12 15.24
N SER A 2 21.53 -6.47 14.81
CA SER A 2 20.38 -5.92 15.52
C SER A 2 19.10 -6.09 14.70
N THR A 3 18.05 -6.48 15.41
CA THR A 3 16.66 -6.64 15.01
C THR A 3 16.02 -5.26 14.86
N TYR A 4 15.47 -4.91 13.69
CA TYR A 4 14.47 -3.83 13.54
C TYR A 4 13.59 -4.14 12.31
N ALA A 5 12.69 -5.10 12.47
CA ALA A 5 11.45 -5.06 11.70
C ALA A 5 10.67 -3.88 12.27
N ASN A 6 10.47 -2.85 11.46
CA ASN A 6 9.71 -1.67 11.84
C ASN A 6 8.23 -2.08 11.97
N THR A 7 7.82 -2.56 13.14
CA THR A 7 6.43 -2.92 13.41
C THR A 7 5.63 -1.63 13.59
N PRO A 8 4.63 -1.32 12.74
CA PRO A 8 3.73 -0.19 12.94
C PRO A 8 2.87 -0.45 14.19
N ALA A 9 2.21 0.59 14.70
CA ALA A 9 1.41 0.53 15.95
C ALA A 9 0.36 -0.60 15.99
N ASP A 10 -0.06 -1.13 14.84
CA ASP A 10 -1.05 -2.20 14.69
C ASP A 10 -0.46 -3.63 14.73
N GLY A 11 0.85 -3.78 14.97
CA GLY A 11 1.49 -5.10 15.14
C GLY A 11 1.67 -5.92 13.85
N ARG A 12 1.28 -5.38 12.69
CA ARG A 12 1.34 -6.08 11.40
C ARG A 12 2.72 -5.92 10.74
N PRO A 13 3.28 -6.96 10.11
CA PRO A 13 4.59 -6.86 9.46
C PRO A 13 4.58 -5.90 8.27
N THR A 14 5.63 -5.09 8.15
CA THR A 14 5.87 -4.23 6.97
C THR A 14 6.71 -4.95 5.92
N GLY A 15 6.41 -4.68 4.65
CA GLY A 15 7.23 -5.05 3.51
C GLY A 15 8.11 -3.90 3.03
N ARG A 16 8.95 -4.19 2.04
CA ARG A 16 9.79 -3.22 1.33
C ARG A 16 9.60 -3.34 -0.17
N VAL A 17 9.47 -2.22 -0.86
CA VAL A 17 9.40 -2.19 -2.33
C VAL A 17 10.75 -2.63 -2.91
N VAL A 18 10.77 -3.71 -3.69
CA VAL A 18 11.99 -4.21 -4.35
C VAL A 18 12.05 -3.84 -5.83
N GLN A 19 10.91 -3.63 -6.48
CA GLN A 19 10.83 -3.30 -7.89
C GLN A 19 9.60 -2.44 -8.21
N VAL A 20 9.75 -1.55 -9.19
CA VAL A 20 8.69 -0.66 -9.70
C VAL A 20 8.71 -0.76 -11.23
N ILE A 21 7.62 -1.20 -11.84
CA ILE A 21 7.44 -1.29 -13.30
C ILE A 21 6.07 -0.70 -13.65
N GLY A 22 6.05 0.57 -14.04
CA GLY A 22 4.80 1.29 -14.29
C GLY A 22 3.89 1.25 -13.06
N PRO A 23 2.64 0.75 -13.16
CA PRO A 23 1.74 0.62 -12.01
C PRO A 23 2.04 -0.60 -11.13
N VAL A 24 2.93 -1.51 -11.56
CA VAL A 24 3.22 -2.76 -10.84
C VAL A 24 4.36 -2.52 -9.84
N LEU A 25 4.11 -2.87 -8.57
CA LEU A 25 5.11 -2.84 -7.51
C LEU A 25 5.33 -4.26 -6.99
N ASP A 26 6.58 -4.71 -6.96
CA ASP A 26 6.92 -5.94 -6.25
C ASP A 26 7.40 -5.57 -4.85
N VAL A 27 6.80 -6.19 -3.83
CA VAL A 27 7.05 -5.93 -2.41
C VAL A 27 7.54 -7.21 -1.73
N GLU A 28 8.61 -7.10 -0.96
CA GLU A 28 9.19 -8.19 -0.19
C GLU A 28 8.82 -8.04 1.29
N PHE A 29 8.30 -9.11 1.88
CA PHE A 29 8.00 -9.21 3.31
C PHE A 29 9.01 -10.13 4.01
N GLY A 30 9.19 -9.91 5.31
CA GLY A 30 10.08 -10.71 6.15
C GLY A 30 9.62 -12.16 6.29
N GLU A 31 10.54 -13.04 6.74
CA GLU A 31 10.26 -14.45 6.92
C GLU A 31 9.04 -14.70 7.84
N GLY A 32 8.17 -15.61 7.41
CA GLY A 32 6.98 -16.02 8.16
C GLY A 32 5.74 -15.16 7.95
N TYR A 33 5.81 -14.12 7.10
CA TYR A 33 4.65 -13.31 6.75
C TYR A 33 4.53 -13.09 5.25
N LEU A 34 3.32 -13.29 4.72
CA LEU A 34 2.98 -12.97 3.35
C LEU A 34 1.51 -12.51 3.31
N PRO A 35 1.23 -11.27 2.88
CA PRO A 35 -0.14 -10.80 2.72
C PRO A 35 -0.93 -11.70 1.77
N GLN A 36 -2.24 -11.83 1.99
CA GLN A 36 -3.10 -12.60 1.09
C GLN A 36 -3.29 -11.87 -0.25
N ILE A 37 -3.66 -12.61 -1.29
CA ILE A 37 -4.13 -12.02 -2.54
C ILE A 37 -5.36 -11.14 -2.23
N TYR A 38 -5.46 -10.01 -2.92
CA TYR A 38 -6.41 -8.92 -2.72
C TYR A 38 -6.22 -8.13 -1.43
N THR A 39 -5.12 -8.31 -0.71
CA THR A 39 -4.80 -7.44 0.44
C THR A 39 -4.30 -6.10 -0.06
N ALA A 40 -4.81 -5.00 0.51
CA ALA A 40 -4.30 -3.67 0.25
C ALA A 40 -3.04 -3.40 1.07
N LEU A 41 -2.05 -2.79 0.42
CA LEU A 41 -0.80 -2.33 1.00
C LEU A 41 -0.72 -0.82 0.85
N ARG A 42 -0.37 -0.12 1.93
CA ARG A 42 -0.09 1.31 1.91
C ARG A 42 1.41 1.53 1.80
N VAL A 43 1.87 2.12 0.71
CA VAL A 43 3.29 2.43 0.49
C VAL A 43 3.55 3.87 0.90
N THR A 44 4.51 4.08 1.81
CA THR A 44 4.88 5.41 2.30
C THR A 44 6.36 5.71 2.09
N SER A 45 6.68 6.98 1.82
CA SER A 45 8.07 7.47 1.75
C SER A 45 8.67 7.76 3.14
N GLU A 46 8.19 7.11 4.19
CA GLU A 46 8.72 7.30 5.55
C GLU A 46 10.21 6.97 5.60
N GLY A 47 11.00 7.92 6.10
CA GLY A 47 12.47 7.78 6.18
C GLY A 47 13.21 8.07 4.87
N PHE A 48 12.54 8.53 3.82
CA PHE A 48 13.14 8.99 2.57
C PHE A 48 13.01 10.51 2.43
N ASP A 49 14.08 11.18 1.98
CA ASP A 49 14.04 12.59 1.61
C ASP A 49 13.61 12.70 0.14
N VAL A 50 12.32 12.95 -0.08
CA VAL A 50 11.72 13.07 -1.41
C VAL A 50 11.00 14.42 -1.55
N PRO A 51 11.01 15.05 -2.75
CA PRO A 51 10.40 16.37 -2.95
C PRO A 51 8.89 16.38 -2.66
N THR A 52 8.21 15.26 -2.95
CA THR A 52 6.79 15.05 -2.70
C THR A 52 6.64 13.76 -1.90
N PRO A 53 6.04 13.79 -0.70
CA PRO A 53 5.78 12.58 0.07
C PRO A 53 4.94 11.59 -0.73
N VAL A 54 5.34 10.32 -0.71
CA VAL A 54 4.57 9.23 -1.31
C VAL A 54 3.65 8.66 -0.25
N ASP A 55 2.37 8.59 -0.58
CA ASP A 55 1.34 7.88 0.17
C ASP A 55 0.35 7.30 -0.85
N LEU A 56 0.46 6.00 -1.10
CA LEU A 56 -0.39 5.33 -2.07
C LEU A 56 -0.87 3.98 -1.60
N ILE A 57 -2.00 3.55 -2.18
CA ILE A 57 -2.54 2.21 -2.02
C ILE A 57 -2.19 1.35 -3.24
N ALA A 58 -1.68 0.16 -2.98
CA ALA A 58 -1.49 -0.90 -3.96
C ALA A 58 -2.14 -2.20 -3.47
N GLU A 59 -2.73 -2.99 -4.36
CA GLU A 59 -3.38 -4.25 -4.01
C GLU A 59 -2.54 -5.44 -4.44
N VAL A 60 -2.45 -6.48 -3.59
CA VAL A 60 -1.73 -7.71 -3.90
C VAL A 60 -2.50 -8.55 -4.93
N GLU A 61 -1.85 -8.86 -6.05
CA GLU A 61 -2.46 -9.66 -7.13
C GLU A 61 -1.88 -11.07 -7.23
N GLN A 62 -0.60 -11.23 -6.85
CA GLN A 62 0.08 -12.51 -7.02
C GLN A 62 1.18 -12.70 -5.98
N HIS A 63 1.40 -13.95 -5.57
CA HIS A 63 2.61 -14.35 -4.86
C HIS A 63 3.69 -14.76 -5.86
N LEU A 64 4.89 -14.19 -5.71
CA LEU A 64 6.05 -14.47 -6.58
C LEU A 64 6.99 -15.55 -6.00
N GLY A 65 6.82 -15.89 -4.72
CA GLY A 65 7.76 -16.72 -3.95
C GLY A 65 8.80 -15.89 -3.21
N GLU A 66 9.64 -16.54 -2.40
CA GLU A 66 10.72 -15.88 -1.64
C GLU A 66 10.27 -14.70 -0.76
N GLY A 67 9.05 -14.76 -0.21
CA GLY A 67 8.49 -13.66 0.58
C GLY A 67 8.02 -12.46 -0.24
N ARG A 68 7.94 -12.58 -1.58
CA ARG A 68 7.57 -11.49 -2.48
C ARG A 68 6.13 -11.60 -2.98
N VAL A 69 5.50 -10.45 -3.08
CA VAL A 69 4.19 -10.26 -3.67
C VAL A 69 4.26 -9.24 -4.81
N ARG A 70 3.49 -9.49 -5.86
CA ARG A 70 3.23 -8.53 -6.93
C ARG A 70 1.96 -7.78 -6.60
N THR A 71 2.05 -6.46 -6.66
CA THR A 71 0.93 -5.56 -6.38
C THR A 71 0.68 -4.61 -7.54
N VAL A 72 -0.55 -4.11 -7.63
CA VAL A 72 -0.95 -3.09 -8.61
C VAL A 72 -1.35 -1.83 -7.84
N SER A 73 -0.72 -0.71 -8.19
CA SER A 73 -0.99 0.60 -7.59
C SER A 73 -2.30 1.18 -8.08
N MET A 74 -3.10 1.71 -7.16
CA MET A 74 -4.36 2.42 -7.44
C MET A 74 -4.16 3.91 -7.71
N GLN A 75 -2.97 4.42 -7.41
CA GLN A 75 -2.55 5.81 -7.62
C GLN A 75 -1.27 5.86 -8.46
N PRO A 76 -0.88 7.04 -9.00
CA PRO A 76 0.39 7.19 -9.70
C PRO A 76 1.58 6.74 -8.85
N THR A 77 2.51 5.99 -9.45
CA THR A 77 3.72 5.47 -8.80
C THR A 77 4.91 6.43 -8.92
N GLU A 78 4.67 7.69 -9.26
CA GLU A 78 5.71 8.71 -9.37
C GLU A 78 6.36 8.97 -8.00
N GLY A 79 7.69 8.99 -7.97
CA GLY A 79 8.44 9.16 -6.73
C GLY A 79 8.61 7.89 -5.90
N VAL A 80 7.96 6.77 -6.25
CA VAL A 80 8.18 5.48 -5.57
C VAL A 80 9.58 4.97 -5.91
N VAL A 81 10.36 4.70 -4.87
CA VAL A 81 11.71 4.13 -5.00
C VAL A 81 11.83 2.81 -4.25
N ARG A 82 12.82 2.01 -4.64
CA ARG A 82 13.15 0.77 -3.95
C ARG A 82 13.54 1.05 -2.51
N GLY A 83 13.13 0.18 -1.60
CA GLY A 83 13.35 0.31 -0.16
C GLY A 83 12.25 1.05 0.59
N MET A 84 11.31 1.70 -0.10
CA MET A 84 10.15 2.31 0.55
C MET A 84 9.32 1.27 1.32
N THR A 85 8.72 1.72 2.41
CA THR A 85 7.98 0.86 3.34
C THR A 85 6.58 0.59 2.79
N ALA A 86 6.16 -0.67 2.80
CA ALA A 86 4.81 -1.09 2.46
C ALA A 86 4.12 -1.66 3.71
N HIS A 87 3.04 -1.03 4.13
CA HIS A 87 2.27 -1.41 5.32
C HIS A 87 1.07 -2.26 4.92
N ASP A 88 0.88 -3.39 5.57
CA ASP A 88 -0.30 -4.23 5.37
C ASP A 88 -1.53 -3.64 6.08
N THR A 89 -2.59 -3.33 5.33
CA THR A 89 -3.84 -2.77 5.88
C THR A 89 -4.73 -3.82 6.57
N GLY A 90 -4.38 -5.11 6.45
CA GLY A 90 -5.03 -6.26 7.07
C GLY A 90 -6.16 -6.87 6.26
N GLY A 91 -6.45 -6.35 5.06
CA GLY A 91 -7.54 -6.83 4.24
C GLY A 91 -7.62 -6.10 2.89
N PRO A 92 -8.67 -6.37 2.11
CA PRO A 92 -8.86 -5.72 0.81
C PRO A 92 -9.13 -4.23 0.92
N ILE A 93 -9.06 -3.55 -0.22
CA ILE A 93 -9.50 -2.16 -0.34
C ILE A 93 -10.96 -2.09 0.12
N THR A 94 -11.26 -1.15 1.02
CA THR A 94 -12.60 -0.98 1.58
C THR A 94 -13.26 0.27 1.01
N MET A 95 -14.55 0.14 0.68
CA MET A 95 -15.34 1.21 0.10
C MET A 95 -16.43 1.66 1.08
N PRO A 96 -16.65 2.97 1.27
CA PRO A 96 -17.80 3.44 2.02
C PRO A 96 -19.09 3.07 1.28
N VAL A 97 -20.12 2.70 2.03
CA VAL A 97 -21.44 2.33 1.51
C VAL A 97 -22.53 2.96 2.39
N GLY A 98 -23.73 3.10 1.85
CA GLY A 98 -24.90 3.64 2.55
C GLY A 98 -25.36 4.98 1.99
N GLU A 99 -26.32 5.62 2.65
CA GLU A 99 -26.92 6.87 2.18
C GLU A 99 -25.92 8.03 2.12
N THR A 100 -24.86 7.99 2.94
CA THR A 100 -23.81 9.01 2.99
C THR A 100 -22.98 9.10 1.70
N THR A 101 -23.01 8.07 0.84
CA THR A 101 -22.31 8.10 -0.45
C THR A 101 -23.16 8.64 -1.59
N LEU A 102 -24.47 8.81 -1.39
CA LEU A 102 -25.36 9.32 -2.43
C LEU A 102 -25.03 10.76 -2.78
N GLY A 103 -24.82 11.01 -4.08
CA GLY A 103 -24.43 12.33 -4.59
C GLY A 103 -22.95 12.68 -4.38
N ARG A 104 -22.16 11.78 -3.77
CA ARG A 104 -20.70 11.93 -3.66
C ARG A 104 -19.99 11.40 -4.90
N ILE A 105 -18.82 11.96 -5.20
CA ILE A 105 -17.90 11.39 -6.20
C ILE A 105 -16.71 10.82 -5.46
N LEU A 106 -16.53 9.50 -5.52
CA LEU A 106 -15.46 8.78 -4.83
C LEU A 106 -14.46 8.21 -5.84
N ASN A 107 -13.18 8.17 -5.45
CA ASN A 107 -12.14 7.47 -6.21
C ASN A 107 -12.18 5.95 -5.93
N VAL A 108 -11.31 5.18 -6.59
CA VAL A 108 -11.25 3.71 -6.50
C VAL A 108 -10.90 3.18 -5.11
N ILE A 109 -10.36 4.01 -4.22
CA ILE A 109 -10.03 3.66 -2.83
C ILE A 109 -11.04 4.23 -1.82
N GLY A 110 -12.15 4.82 -2.30
CA GLY A 110 -13.25 5.30 -1.46
C GLY A 110 -13.08 6.71 -0.90
N GLU A 111 -12.05 7.44 -1.33
CA GLU A 111 -11.85 8.82 -0.92
C GLU A 111 -12.68 9.78 -1.79
N PRO A 112 -13.28 10.82 -1.20
CA PRO A 112 -14.05 11.80 -1.94
C PRO A 112 -13.16 12.72 -2.78
N VAL A 113 -13.52 12.90 -4.05
CA VAL A 113 -12.86 13.81 -5.01
C VAL A 113 -13.77 14.96 -5.46
N ASP A 114 -14.89 15.17 -4.75
CA ASP A 114 -15.91 16.18 -5.04
C ASP A 114 -15.67 17.54 -4.35
N ASN A 115 -14.61 17.69 -3.55
CA ASN A 115 -14.30 18.88 -2.75
C ASN A 115 -15.39 19.28 -1.73
N LEU A 116 -16.28 18.35 -1.35
CA LEU A 116 -17.37 18.62 -0.40
C LEU A 116 -17.01 18.34 1.07
N GLY A 117 -15.73 18.05 1.36
CA GLY A 117 -15.26 17.64 2.69
C GLY A 117 -15.38 16.13 2.92
N PRO A 118 -15.05 15.63 4.14
CA PRO A 118 -15.24 14.22 4.50
C PRO A 118 -16.73 13.84 4.53
#